data_AF-A0A6B8M226-F1
#
_entry.id   AF-A0A6B8M226-F1
#
_cell.length_a   1.000
_cell.length_b   1.000
_cell.length_c   1.000
_cell.angle_alpha   90.00
_cell.angle_beta   90.00
_cell.angle_gamma   90.00
#
_symmetry.space_group_name_H-M   'P 1'
#
loop_
_entity.id
_entity.type
_entity.pdbx_description
1 polymer ?
#
loop_
_entity_poly.entity_id
_entity_poly.type
_entity_poly.pdbx_seq_one_letter_code
_entity_poly.pdbx_strand_id
1 'polypeptide(L)' 'MAFGLGVLRLAPADFWTMTPRELQAAAEGVYGRLVGPPTRAALDALMRAHPDGSHTDG' A
#
# COMPACT_ATOMS: atom_id res chain seq x y z
N MET A 1 0.33 -7.76 -3.19
CA MET A 1 1.10 -8.40 -4.28
C MET A 1 1.26 -7.51 -5.51
N ALA A 2 0.18 -6.94 -6.07
CA ALA A 2 0.24 -6.15 -7.31
C ALA A 2 1.23 -4.97 -7.28
N PHE A 3 1.31 -4.24 -6.15
CA PHE A 3 2.27 -3.15 -6.02
C PHE A 3 3.73 -3.62 -6.06
N GLY A 4 4.13 -4.56 -5.19
CA GLY A 4 5.51 -5.05 -5.13
C GLY A 4 5.99 -5.81 -6.39
N LEU A 5 5.20 -6.79 -6.85
CA LEU A 5 5.61 -7.68 -7.96
C LEU A 5 5.21 -7.14 -9.34
N GLY A 6 4.16 -6.32 -9.41
CA GLY A 6 3.64 -5.77 -10.66
C GLY A 6 4.17 -4.38 -10.95
N VAL A 7 3.92 -3.43 -10.04
CA VAL A 7 4.26 -2.01 -10.23
C VAL A 7 5.77 -1.77 -10.04
N LEU A 8 6.33 -2.23 -8.93
CA LEU A 8 7.77 -2.11 -8.66
C LEU A 8 8.61 -3.16 -9.40
N ARG A 9 7.97 -4.23 -9.91
CA ARG A 9 8.62 -5.36 -10.60
C ARG A 9 9.75 -6.02 -9.81
N LEU A 10 9.65 -5.98 -8.47
CA LEU A 10 10.62 -6.60 -7.58
C LEU A 10 10.37 -8.10 -7.46
N ALA A 11 11.42 -8.87 -7.19
CA ALA A 11 11.25 -10.24 -6.74
C ALA A 11 10.56 -10.24 -5.35
N PRO A 12 9.79 -11.29 -5.01
CA PRO A 12 9.12 -11.36 -3.71
C PRO A 12 10.09 -11.23 -2.52
N ALA A 13 11.27 -11.85 -2.60
CA ALA A 13 12.28 -11.79 -1.55
C ALA A 13 12.72 -10.33 -1.30
N ASP A 14 13.11 -9.62 -2.37
CA ASP A 14 13.56 -8.23 -2.28
C ASP A 14 12.48 -7.34 -1.68
N PHE A 15 11.24 -7.46 -2.16
CA PHE A 15 10.11 -6.69 -1.64
C PHE A 15 9.87 -6.92 -0.14
N TRP A 16 9.92 -8.17 0.31
CA TRP A 16 9.68 -8.49 1.73
C TRP A 16 10.85 -8.14 2.65
N THR A 17 12.05 -7.97 2.12
CA THR A 17 13.21 -7.51 2.90
C THR A 17 13.30 -5.99 3.01
N MET A 18 12.53 -5.24 2.22
CA MET A 18 12.57 -3.77 2.26
C MET A 18 12.08 -3.23 3.61
N THR A 19 12.76 -2.20 4.07
CA THR A 19 12.30 -1.42 5.22
C THR A 19 11.09 -0.56 4.83
N PRO A 20 10.24 -0.16 5.81
CA PRO A 20 9.13 0.76 5.54
C PRO A 20 9.56 2.09 4.89
N ARG A 21 10.76 2.58 5.17
CA ARG A 21 11.29 3.82 4.57
C ARG A 21 11.65 3.63 3.09
N GLU A 22 12.26 2.50 2.74
CA GLU A 22 12.55 2.17 1.35
C GLU A 22 11.26 1.93 0.57
N LEU A 23 10.28 1.28 1.18
CA LEU A 23 8.95 1.10 0.58
C LEU A 23 8.29 2.45 0.30
N GLN A 24 8.36 3.39 1.24
CA GLN A 24 7.87 4.76 1.04
C GLN A 24 8.60 5.44 -0.13
N ALA A 25 9.93 5.38 -0.16
CA ALA A 25 10.72 5.99 -1.23
C ALA A 25 10.37 5.40 -2.62
N ALA A 26 10.16 4.08 -2.69
CA ALA A 26 9.71 3.41 -3.91
C ALA A 26 8.30 3.87 -4.33
N ALA A 27 7.37 4.02 -3.38
CA ALA A 27 6.04 4.55 -3.65
C ALA A 27 6.09 6.01 -4.15
N GLU A 28 6.93 6.85 -3.54
CA GLU A 28 7.16 8.23 -4.00
C GLU A 28 7.75 8.27 -5.42
N GLY A 29 8.64 7.34 -5.78
CA GLY A 29 9.22 7.26 -7.12
C GLY A 29 8.21 6.90 -8.21
N VAL A 30 7.18 6.12 -7.88
CA VAL A 30 6.13 5.71 -8.84
C VAL A 30 5.00 6.72 -8.92
N TYR A 31 4.50 7.18 -7.79
CA TYR A 31 3.28 7.99 -7.71
C TYR A 31 3.56 9.48 -7.50
N GLY A 32 4.82 9.86 -7.31
CA GLY A 32 5.21 11.19 -6.85
C GLY A 32 5.01 11.34 -5.34
N ARG A 33 5.46 12.48 -4.80
CA ARG A 33 5.27 12.80 -3.39
C ARG A 33 3.80 13.13 -3.13
N LEU A 34 3.15 12.34 -2.27
CA LEU A 34 1.82 12.67 -1.76
C LEU A 34 1.91 13.85 -0.78
N VAL A 35 1.00 14.82 -0.94
CA VAL A 35 0.94 16.00 -0.08
C VAL A 35 -0.09 15.75 1.03
N GLY A 36 0.40 15.33 2.19
CA GLY A 36 -0.38 15.22 3.42
C GLY A 36 -1.20 13.92 3.55
N PRO A 37 -1.68 13.64 4.78
CA PRO A 37 -2.53 12.48 5.04
C PRO A 37 -3.90 12.63 4.35
N PRO A 38 -4.59 11.52 4.03
CA PRO A 38 -5.95 11.59 3.49
C PRO A 38 -6.89 12.28 4.48
N THR A 39 -7.91 12.97 3.93
CA THR A 39 -9.00 13.49 4.76
C THR A 39 -9.81 12.34 5.35
N ARG A 40 -10.55 12.61 6.44
CA ARG A 40 -11.43 11.60 7.05
C ARG A 40 -12.43 11.02 6.05
N ALA A 41 -13.04 11.87 5.23
CA ALA A 41 -13.99 11.45 4.21
C ALA A 41 -13.35 10.54 3.14
N ALA A 42 -12.11 10.82 2.73
CA ALA A 42 -11.37 9.97 1.79
C ALA A 42 -11.02 8.61 2.41
N LEU A 43 -10.62 8.60 3.69
CA LEU A 43 -10.38 7.36 4.43
C LEU A 43 -11.67 6.53 4.55
N ASP A 44 -12.79 7.15 4.93
CA ASP A 44 -14.07 6.44 5.05
C ASP A 44 -14.54 5.87 3.69
N ALA A 45 -14.24 6.56 2.58
CA ALA A 45 -14.50 6.05 1.24
C ALA A 45 -13.64 4.83 0.89
N LEU A 46 -12.35 4.84 1.25
CA LEU A 46 -11.46 3.69 1.09
C LEU A 46 -11.93 2.48 1.88
N MET A 47 -12.32 2.68 3.15
CA MET A 47 -12.84 1.59 4.00
C MET A 47 -14.11 0.95 3.43
N ARG A 48 -14.99 1.74 2.80
CA ARG A 48 -16.19 1.20 2.11
C ARG A 48 -15.84 0.45 0.83
N ALA A 49 -14.84 0.92 0.08
CA ALA A 49 -14.41 0.29 -1.17
C ALA A 49 -13.61 -1.01 -0.93
N HIS A 50 -12.91 -1.08 0.19
CA HIS A 50 -12.08 -2.21 0.59
C HIS A 50 -12.47 -2.63 2.01
N PRO A 51 -13.62 -3.28 2.18
CA PRO A 51 -14.05 -3.75 3.50
C PRO A 51 -13.09 -4.84 3.99
N ASP A 52 -12.57 -4.68 5.20
CA ASP A 52 -11.85 -5.76 5.88
C ASP A 52 -12.85 -6.90 6.11
N GLY A 53 -12.63 -8.05 5.47
CA GLY A 53 -13.46 -9.22 5.66
C GLY A 53 -13.45 -9.62 7.14
N SER A 54 -14.61 -9.91 7.71
CA SER A 54 -14.68 -10.57 9.01
C SER A 54 -14.07 -11.97 8.84
N HIS A 55 -12.78 -12.10 9.14
CA HIS A 55 -12.20 -13.39 9.44
C HIS A 55 -12.76 -13.83 10.80
N THR A 56 -14.02 -14.24 10.78
CA THR A 56 -14.58 -15.09 11.81
C THR A 56 -14.08 -16.48 11.45
N ASP A 57 -12.90 -16.84 11.94
CA ASP A 57 -12.53 -18.23 12.07
C ASP A 57 -13.56 -18.88 13.01
N GLY A 58 -14.29 -19.85 12.47
CA GLY A 58 -15.10 -20.80 13.22
C GLY A 58 -14.37 -22.13 13.34
#